data_AF-A0A8X7BQ69-F1
#
_entry.id   AF-A0A8X7BQ69-F1
#
_cell.length_a   1.000
_cell.length_b   1.000
_cell.length_c   1.000
_cell.angle_alpha   90.00
_cell.angle_beta   90.00
_cell.angle_gamma   90.00
#
_symmetry.space_group_name_H-M   'P 1'
#
loop_
_entity.id
_entity.type
_entity.pdbx_description
1 polymer ?
#
loop_
_entity_poly.entity_id
_entity_poly.type
_entity_poly.pdbx_seq_one_letter_code
_entity_poly.pdbx_strand_id
1 'polypeptide(L)'
;KLEKLAQNISSKAKMEIDYYGTVPLEGVPTTIKGLIELVGKFKEQVQKVNDGVGVPICAKFRALQEFSDKYTFLKNQALINSLDQFNYYFDNLRQAKSLLRSLVNSLPEKVSTEYMNKIIDFSSRLTKTLNVFYDVIGNLDLQLGSEQLTPAENALIRILQFPAITDTPKK
;
A
#
# COMPACT_ATOMS: atom_id res chain seq x y z
N LYS A 1 6.26 -4.09 34.99
CA LYS A 1 6.89 -2.87 34.41
C LYS A 1 5.89 -2.04 33.60
N LEU A 2 5.06 -2.65 32.74
CA LEU A 2 4.02 -1.96 31.96
C LEU A 2 2.90 -1.31 32.80
N GLU A 3 2.48 -1.93 33.91
CA GLU A 3 1.44 -1.36 34.79
C GLU A 3 1.87 -0.06 35.46
N LYS A 4 3.12 0.02 35.94
CA LYS A 4 3.70 1.26 36.48
C LYS A 4 3.79 2.36 35.43
N LEU A 5 3.94 2.01 34.15
CA LEU A 5 3.96 2.95 33.04
C LEU A 5 2.55 3.48 32.73
N ALA A 6 1.52 2.62 32.69
CA ALA A 6 0.13 3.05 32.52
C ALA A 6 -0.34 4.01 33.62
N GLN A 7 -0.01 3.70 34.88
CA GLN A 7 -0.40 4.53 36.02
C GLN A 7 0.20 5.95 35.97
N ASN A 8 1.41 6.08 35.44
CA ASN A 8 2.12 7.36 35.37
C ASN A 8 1.69 8.25 34.19
N ILE A 9 0.99 7.69 33.19
CA ILE A 9 0.69 8.38 31.92
C ILE A 9 -0.83 8.56 31.69
N SER A 10 -1.69 7.87 32.46
CA SER A 10 -3.15 7.87 32.24
C SER A 10 -3.83 9.24 32.31
N SER A 11 -3.23 10.23 32.98
CA SER A 11 -3.74 11.60 33.06
C SER A 11 -3.18 12.55 31.99
N LYS A 12 -2.20 12.11 31.18
CA LYS A 12 -1.45 12.96 30.24
C LYS A 12 -1.38 12.44 28.81
N ALA A 13 -1.74 11.18 28.54
CA ALA A 13 -1.80 10.67 27.18
C ALA A 13 -2.90 9.62 27.00
N LYS A 14 -3.40 9.53 25.77
CA LYS A 14 -4.29 8.46 25.31
C LYS A 14 -3.41 7.36 24.72
N MET A 15 -3.60 6.13 25.19
CA MET A 15 -2.90 4.95 24.68
C MET A 15 -3.89 4.13 23.84
N GLU A 16 -3.51 3.83 22.61
CA GLU A 16 -4.26 3.00 21.68
C GLU A 16 -3.44 1.73 21.44
N ILE A 17 -4.10 0.57 21.45
CA ILE A 17 -3.46 -0.74 21.27
C ILE A 17 -3.97 -1.30 19.96
N ASP A 18 -3.13 -1.25 18.92
CA ASP A 18 -3.38 -1.91 17.65
C ASP A 18 -2.69 -3.28 17.63
N TYR A 19 -3.46 -4.33 17.38
CA TYR A 19 -2.94 -5.69 17.28
C TYR A 19 -3.15 -6.24 15.86
N TYR A 20 -2.07 -6.77 15.29
CA TYR A 20 -2.09 -7.48 14.01
C TYR A 20 -1.50 -8.87 14.20
N GLY A 21 -2.23 -9.89 13.77
CA GLY A 21 -1.80 -11.28 13.90
C GLY A 21 -2.42 -12.18 12.84
N THR A 22 -1.76 -13.29 12.57
CA THR A 22 -2.22 -14.36 11.66
C THR A 22 -3.05 -15.43 12.36
N VAL A 23 -3.31 -15.23 13.66
CA VAL A 23 -4.08 -16.14 14.52
C VAL A 23 -5.38 -15.44 14.91
N PRO A 24 -6.55 -16.10 14.78
CA PRO A 24 -7.82 -15.50 15.18
C PRO A 24 -7.82 -15.19 16.67
N LEU A 25 -8.24 -13.97 17.03
CA LEU A 25 -8.39 -13.55 18.41
C LEU A 25 -9.83 -13.75 18.87
N GLU A 26 -10.00 -14.16 20.12
CA GLU A 26 -11.30 -14.17 20.79
C GLU A 26 -11.76 -12.75 21.19
N GLY A 27 -10.85 -11.78 21.21
CA GLY A 27 -11.13 -10.36 21.43
C GLY A 27 -9.89 -9.48 21.33
N VAL A 28 -10.07 -8.21 20.95
CA VAL A 28 -8.98 -7.23 20.84
C VAL A 28 -8.80 -6.50 22.18
N PRO A 29 -7.63 -6.57 22.81
CA PRO A 29 -7.43 -5.96 24.11
C PRO A 29 -7.33 -4.44 24.01
N THR A 30 -8.15 -3.74 24.80
CA THR A 30 -8.12 -2.26 24.93
C THR A 30 -7.39 -1.78 26.17
N THR A 31 -6.83 -2.69 26.97
CA THR A 31 -6.11 -2.39 28.22
C THR A 31 -4.78 -3.17 28.29
N ILE A 32 -3.82 -2.68 29.09
CA ILE A 32 -2.55 -3.40 29.33
C ILE A 32 -2.80 -4.78 29.93
N LYS A 33 -3.74 -4.88 30.87
CA LYS A 33 -4.09 -6.16 31.49
C LYS A 33 -4.63 -7.14 30.44
N GLY A 34 -5.54 -6.67 29.57
CA GLY A 34 -6.05 -7.47 28.45
C GLY A 34 -4.94 -7.89 27.49
N LEU A 35 -3.94 -7.04 27.23
CA LEU A 35 -2.80 -7.40 26.40
C LEU A 35 -1.94 -8.50 27.04
N ILE A 36 -1.69 -8.42 28.36
CA ILE A 36 -0.95 -9.44 29.10
C ILE A 36 -1.71 -10.79 29.07
N GLU A 37 -3.03 -10.75 29.28
CA GLU A 37 -3.89 -11.95 29.19
C GLU A 37 -3.88 -12.53 27.78
N LEU A 38 -3.91 -11.68 26.74
CA LEU A 38 -3.83 -12.11 25.35
C LEU A 38 -2.51 -12.84 25.07
N VAL A 39 -1.38 -12.26 25.49
CA VAL A 39 -0.06 -12.89 25.33
C VAL A 39 0.02 -14.20 26.11
N GLY A 40 -0.57 -14.27 27.31
CA GLY A 40 -0.60 -15.49 28.12
C GLY A 40 -1.32 -16.66 27.45
N LYS A 41 -2.36 -16.36 26.65
CA LYS A 41 -3.14 -17.36 25.89
C LYS A 41 -2.59 -17.65 24.50
N PHE A 42 -1.50 -17.00 24.09
CA PHE A 42 -1.00 -17.08 22.71
C PHE A 42 -0.71 -18.51 22.26
N LYS A 43 -0.13 -19.35 23.13
CA LYS A 43 0.16 -20.76 22.80
C LYS A 43 -1.11 -21.55 22.48
N GLU A 44 -2.18 -21.37 23.26
CA GLU A 44 -3.46 -22.03 23.04
C GLU A 44 -4.11 -21.54 21.74
N GLN A 45 -3.99 -20.23 21.46
CA GLN A 45 -4.51 -19.64 20.23
C GLN A 45 -3.77 -20.16 18.98
N VAL A 46 -2.44 -20.29 19.03
CA VAL A 46 -1.64 -20.89 17.95
C VAL A 46 -2.01 -22.35 17.74
N GLN A 47 -2.25 -23.10 18.82
CA GLN A 47 -2.66 -24.51 18.73
C GLN A 47 -3.96 -24.70 17.95
N LYS A 48 -4.88 -23.73 18.01
CA LYS A 48 -6.13 -23.73 17.23
C LYS A 48 -5.93 -23.48 15.73
N VAL A 49 -4.74 -23.04 15.30
CA VAL A 49 -4.41 -22.77 13.90
C VAL A 49 -3.50 -23.85 13.36
N ASN A 50 -4.04 -24.67 12.45
CA ASN A 50 -3.33 -25.79 11.84
C ASN A 50 -2.61 -26.68 12.87
N ASP A 51 -3.29 -27.04 13.97
CA ASP A 51 -2.75 -27.86 15.06
C ASP A 51 -1.42 -27.35 15.65
N GLY A 52 -1.24 -26.03 15.69
CA GLY A 52 -0.02 -25.41 16.22
C GLY A 52 1.10 -25.23 15.19
N VAL A 53 0.90 -25.68 13.94
CA VAL A 53 1.83 -25.43 12.83
C VAL A 53 1.81 -23.95 12.43
N GLY A 54 0.70 -23.25 12.70
CA GLY A 54 0.56 -21.83 12.42
C GLY A 54 0.33 -21.52 10.94
N VAL A 55 0.49 -20.24 10.59
CA VAL A 55 0.36 -19.73 9.22
C VAL A 55 1.75 -19.42 8.68
N PRO A 56 2.11 -19.86 7.45
CA PRO A 56 3.41 -19.55 6.86
C PRO A 56 3.59 -18.03 6.71
N ILE A 57 4.64 -17.51 7.34
CA ILE A 57 5.01 -16.08 7.30
C ILE A 57 5.99 -15.74 6.18
N CYS A 58 6.69 -16.73 5.64
CA CYS A 58 7.67 -16.56 4.58
C CYS A 58 7.56 -17.71 3.57
N ALA A 59 7.35 -17.36 2.31
CA ALA A 59 7.49 -18.26 1.18
C ALA A 59 8.77 -17.92 0.43
N LYS A 60 9.61 -18.92 0.15
CA LYS A 60 10.76 -18.77 -0.75
C LYS A 60 10.35 -19.25 -2.12
N PHE A 61 10.42 -18.36 -3.10
CA PHE A 61 10.19 -18.69 -4.50
C PHE A 61 11.52 -18.96 -5.18
N ARG A 62 11.54 -19.95 -6.07
CA ARG A 62 12.63 -20.23 -7.01
C ARG A 62 12.05 -20.27 -8.41
N ALA A 63 12.83 -19.84 -9.40
CA ALA A 63 12.35 -19.86 -10.77
C ALA A 63 12.27 -21.33 -11.25
N LEU A 64 11.17 -21.71 -11.92
CA LEU A 64 10.99 -23.09 -12.40
C LEU A 64 12.09 -23.53 -13.38
N GLN A 65 12.65 -22.57 -14.12
CA GLN A 65 13.80 -22.77 -15.01
C GLN A 65 15.05 -23.29 -14.27
N GLU A 66 15.20 -23.02 -12.96
CA GLU A 66 16.29 -23.58 -12.15
C GLU A 66 16.22 -25.10 -12.01
N PHE A 67 15.05 -25.70 -12.22
CA PHE A 67 14.82 -27.14 -12.09
C PHE A 67 14.73 -27.86 -13.44
N SER A 68 14.41 -27.14 -14.52
CA SER A 68 14.25 -27.73 -15.86
C SER A 68 14.15 -26.65 -16.95
N ASP A 69 14.91 -26.83 -18.03
CA ASP A 69 14.96 -25.91 -19.18
C ASP A 69 13.62 -25.76 -19.92
N LYS A 70 12.72 -26.75 -19.81
CA LYS A 70 11.35 -26.68 -20.35
C LYS A 70 10.50 -25.51 -19.82
N TYR A 71 10.94 -24.89 -18.71
CA TYR A 71 10.32 -23.70 -18.13
C TYR A 71 11.07 -22.40 -18.49
N THR A 72 11.92 -22.44 -19.52
CA THR A 72 12.52 -21.24 -20.10
C THR A 72 11.51 -20.59 -21.02
N PHE A 73 11.09 -19.39 -20.65
CA PHE A 73 10.18 -18.58 -21.46
C PHE A 73 10.98 -17.54 -22.25
N LEU A 74 10.58 -17.32 -23.50
CA LEU A 74 11.10 -16.21 -24.28
C LEU A 74 10.67 -14.90 -23.61
N LYS A 75 11.64 -14.01 -23.38
CA LYS A 75 11.39 -12.68 -22.84
C LYS A 75 11.69 -11.67 -23.93
N ASN A 76 10.77 -10.73 -24.13
CA ASN A 76 11.03 -9.62 -25.03
C ASN A 76 11.98 -8.63 -24.35
N GLN A 77 13.22 -8.54 -24.83
CA GLN A 77 14.23 -7.66 -24.23
C GLN A 77 13.85 -6.18 -24.30
N ALA A 78 13.13 -5.76 -25.35
CA ALA A 78 12.66 -4.38 -25.45
C ALA A 78 11.64 -4.07 -24.35
N LEU A 79 10.71 -4.99 -24.08
CA LEU A 79 9.79 -4.86 -22.94
C LEU A 79 10.56 -4.77 -21.62
N ILE A 80 11.50 -5.69 -21.37
CA ILE A 80 12.30 -5.70 -20.13
C ILE A 80 13.00 -4.35 -19.91
N ASN A 81 13.58 -3.77 -20.96
CA ASN A 81 14.23 -2.46 -20.89
C ASN A 81 13.23 -1.32 -20.59
N SER A 82 11.99 -1.43 -21.06
CA SER A 82 10.92 -0.44 -20.79
C SER A 82 10.30 -0.57 -19.40
N LEU A 83 10.37 -1.76 -18.77
CA LEU A 83 9.74 -2.01 -17.47
C LEU A 83 10.33 -1.16 -16.34
N ASP A 84 11.63 -0.85 -16.37
CA ASP A 84 12.25 0.01 -15.35
C ASP A 84 11.65 1.42 -15.35
N GLN A 85 11.48 2.00 -16.54
CA GLN A 85 10.85 3.32 -16.68
C GLN A 85 9.37 3.28 -16.32
N PHE A 86 8.66 2.23 -16.72
CA PHE A 86 7.27 2.01 -16.36
C PHE A 86 7.08 1.94 -14.83
N ASN A 87 7.94 1.18 -14.14
CA ASN A 87 7.94 1.06 -12.68
C ASN A 87 8.22 2.41 -12.01
N TYR A 88 9.20 3.15 -12.51
CA TYR A 88 9.50 4.50 -12.02
C TYR A 88 8.28 5.42 -12.07
N TYR A 89 7.55 5.42 -13.20
CA TYR A 89 6.33 6.22 -13.32
C TYR A 89 5.22 5.76 -12.40
N PHE A 90 5.02 4.45 -12.29
CA PHE A 90 4.02 3.87 -11.42
C PHE A 90 4.25 4.24 -9.95
N ASP A 91 5.49 4.10 -9.48
CA ASP A 91 5.87 4.44 -8.11
C ASP A 91 5.72 5.94 -7.83
N ASN A 92 6.06 6.80 -8.79
CA ASN A 92 5.83 8.25 -8.66
C ASN A 92 4.35 8.59 -8.51
N LEU A 93 3.46 7.95 -9.27
CA LEU A 93 2.01 8.16 -9.14
C LEU A 93 1.49 7.69 -7.78
N ARG A 94 1.99 6.56 -7.26
CA ARG A 94 1.64 6.06 -5.92
C ARG A 94 2.12 7.00 -4.82
N GLN A 95 3.34 7.51 -4.94
CA GLN A 95 3.89 8.51 -4.02
C GLN A 95 3.08 9.81 -4.06
N ALA A 96 2.75 10.32 -5.26
CA ALA A 96 1.90 11.49 -5.42
C ALA A 96 0.54 11.30 -4.74
N LYS A 97 -0.07 10.11 -4.85
CA LYS A 97 -1.36 9.81 -4.19
C LYS A 97 -1.23 9.78 -2.67
N SER A 98 -0.12 9.25 -2.16
CA SER A 98 0.19 9.29 -0.73
C SER A 98 0.38 10.72 -0.22
N LEU A 99 1.15 11.54 -0.95
CA LEU A 99 1.36 12.95 -0.61
C LEU A 99 0.06 13.75 -0.65
N LEU A 100 -0.81 13.50 -1.64
CA LEU A 100 -2.12 14.14 -1.73
C LEU A 100 -3.01 13.78 -0.54
N ARG A 101 -2.99 12.51 -0.10
CA ARG A 101 -3.72 12.09 1.10
C ARG A 101 -3.20 12.80 2.35
N SER A 102 -1.88 12.91 2.50
CA SER A 102 -1.25 13.65 3.59
C SER A 102 -1.62 15.14 3.56
N LEU A 103 -1.64 15.75 2.37
CA LEU A 103 -2.09 17.12 2.19
C LEU A 103 -3.52 17.29 2.69
N VAL A 104 -4.46 16.47 2.22
CA VAL A 104 -5.88 16.52 2.62
C VAL A 104 -6.04 16.40 4.14
N ASN A 105 -5.31 15.48 4.77
CA ASN A 105 -5.34 15.29 6.22
C ASN A 105 -4.74 16.47 7.01
N SER A 106 -3.90 17.29 6.37
CA SER A 106 -3.25 18.46 6.98
C SER A 106 -4.00 19.77 6.75
N LEU A 107 -5.09 19.75 5.98
CA LEU A 107 -5.86 20.95 5.68
C LEU A 107 -6.55 21.50 6.94
N PRO A 108 -6.67 22.83 7.07
CA PRO A 108 -7.46 23.44 8.14
C PRO A 108 -8.96 23.12 7.97
N GLU A 109 -9.76 23.28 9.03
CA GLU A 109 -11.21 23.03 8.99
C GLU A 109 -11.95 23.89 7.95
N LYS A 110 -11.40 25.06 7.61
CA LYS A 110 -11.96 25.97 6.61
C LYS A 110 -11.02 26.09 5.42
N VAL A 111 -11.43 25.48 4.32
CA VAL A 111 -10.78 25.56 3.01
C VAL A 111 -11.82 26.02 2.00
N SER A 112 -11.43 26.85 1.03
CA SER A 112 -12.35 27.30 -0.01
C SER A 112 -12.86 26.12 -0.85
N THR A 113 -14.13 26.17 -1.22
CA THR A 113 -14.76 25.14 -2.08
C THR A 113 -14.01 24.99 -3.40
N GLU A 114 -13.50 26.09 -3.98
CA GLU A 114 -12.72 26.06 -5.22
C GLU A 114 -11.44 25.25 -5.07
N TYR A 115 -10.70 25.45 -3.98
CA TYR A 115 -9.46 24.72 -3.72
C TYR A 115 -9.73 23.24 -3.46
N MET A 116 -10.79 22.92 -2.69
CA MET A 116 -11.22 21.54 -2.49
C MET A 116 -11.63 20.86 -3.81
N ASN A 117 -12.34 21.57 -4.70
CA ASN A 117 -12.70 21.04 -6.01
C ASN A 117 -11.46 20.74 -6.86
N LYS A 118 -10.44 21.61 -6.85
CA LYS A 118 -9.15 21.35 -7.53
C LYS A 118 -8.46 20.09 -6.99
N ILE A 119 -8.46 19.90 -5.67
CA ILE A 119 -7.90 18.70 -5.02
C ILE A 119 -8.68 17.44 -5.43
N ILE A 120 -10.02 17.48 -5.39
CA ILE A 120 -10.87 16.34 -5.75
C ILE A 120 -10.66 15.96 -7.22
N ASP A 121 -10.63 16.94 -8.10
CA ASP A 121 -10.41 16.72 -9.54
C ASP A 121 -9.02 16.12 -9.81
N PHE A 122 -7.97 16.64 -9.18
CA PHE A 122 -6.62 16.07 -9.30
C PHE A 122 -6.56 14.64 -8.73
N SER A 123 -7.16 14.39 -7.56
CA SER A 123 -7.25 13.06 -6.94
C SER A 123 -7.94 12.03 -7.84
N SER A 124 -9.03 12.46 -8.49
CA SER A 124 -9.79 11.65 -9.44
C SER A 124 -8.96 11.27 -10.66
N ARG A 125 -8.27 12.26 -11.27
CA ARG A 125 -7.37 12.03 -12.41
C ARG A 125 -6.21 11.10 -12.05
N LEU A 126 -5.61 11.30 -10.87
CA LEU A 126 -4.52 10.47 -10.38
C LEU A 126 -4.97 9.02 -10.18
N THR A 127 -6.15 8.81 -9.60
CA THR A 127 -6.72 7.47 -9.41
C THR A 127 -7.07 6.80 -10.73
N LYS A 128 -7.67 7.52 -11.69
CA LYS A 128 -7.94 6.99 -13.03
C LYS A 128 -6.65 6.57 -13.74
N THR A 129 -5.60 7.38 -13.64
CA THR A 129 -4.29 7.07 -14.24
C THR A 129 -3.68 5.82 -13.61
N LEU A 130 -3.66 5.73 -12.27
CA LEU A 130 -3.19 4.54 -11.55
C LEU A 130 -3.95 3.26 -11.93
N ASN A 131 -5.26 3.35 -12.14
CA ASN A 131 -6.05 2.19 -12.57
C ASN A 131 -5.58 1.64 -13.92
N VAL A 132 -5.24 2.51 -14.88
CA VAL A 132 -4.68 2.06 -16.17
C VAL A 132 -3.34 1.34 -15.98
N PHE A 133 -2.49 1.83 -15.07
CA PHE A 133 -1.26 1.11 -14.71
C PHE A 133 -1.54 -0.26 -14.10
N TYR A 134 -2.49 -0.36 -13.16
CA TYR A 134 -2.91 -1.65 -12.59
C TYR A 134 -3.44 -2.61 -13.66
N ASP A 135 -4.24 -2.11 -14.61
CA ASP A 135 -4.78 -2.91 -15.69
C ASP A 135 -3.67 -3.43 -16.62
N VAL A 136 -2.70 -2.59 -16.98
CA VAL A 136 -1.53 -3.02 -17.78
C VAL A 136 -0.71 -4.06 -17.01
N ILE A 137 -0.43 -3.84 -15.72
CA ILE A 137 0.31 -4.80 -14.88
C ILE A 137 -0.43 -6.13 -14.80
N GLY A 138 -1.75 -6.10 -14.59
CA GLY A 138 -2.58 -7.29 -14.46
C GLY A 138 -2.67 -8.13 -15.73
N ASN A 139 -2.42 -7.52 -16.89
CA ASN A 139 -2.44 -8.17 -18.20
C ASN A 139 -1.06 -8.26 -18.87
N LEU A 140 0.02 -8.01 -18.12
CA LEU A 140 1.37 -7.96 -18.65
C LEU A 140 1.80 -9.35 -19.15
N ASP A 141 2.22 -9.43 -20.42
CA ASP A 141 2.81 -10.63 -21.02
C ASP A 141 4.27 -10.36 -21.40
N LEU A 142 5.19 -11.11 -20.78
CA LEU A 142 6.63 -10.97 -20.99
C LEU A 142 7.11 -11.41 -22.39
N GLN A 143 6.25 -12.09 -23.15
CA GLN A 143 6.53 -12.51 -24.53
C GLN A 143 6.16 -11.40 -25.53
N LEU A 144 5.25 -10.50 -25.18
CA LEU A 144 4.83 -9.39 -26.03
C LEU A 144 5.80 -8.20 -25.92
N GLY A 145 5.73 -7.29 -26.89
CA GLY A 145 6.59 -6.10 -26.93
C GLY A 145 6.15 -5.00 -25.96
N SER A 146 6.91 -3.92 -25.92
CA SER A 146 6.66 -2.75 -25.05
C SER A 146 5.39 -1.98 -25.41
N GLU A 147 4.77 -2.25 -26.55
CA GLU A 147 3.54 -1.58 -27.01
C GLU A 147 2.37 -1.77 -26.02
N GLN A 148 2.39 -2.85 -25.25
CA GLN A 148 1.41 -3.11 -24.18
C GLN A 148 1.46 -2.07 -23.04
N LEU A 149 2.57 -1.33 -22.89
CA LEU A 149 2.74 -0.29 -21.87
C LEU A 149 2.12 1.05 -22.30
N THR A 150 1.90 1.24 -23.61
CA THR A 150 1.39 2.48 -24.22
C THR A 150 0.11 3.04 -23.55
N PRO A 151 -0.89 2.24 -23.14
CA PRO A 151 -2.07 2.77 -22.46
C PRO A 151 -1.72 3.54 -21.19
N ALA A 152 -0.78 3.03 -20.38
CA ALA A 152 -0.34 3.65 -19.15
C ALA A 152 0.50 4.92 -19.41
N GLU A 153 1.38 4.87 -20.39
CA GLU A 153 2.18 6.03 -20.82
C GLU A 153 1.28 7.17 -21.32
N ASN A 154 0.26 6.85 -22.11
CA ASN A 154 -0.73 7.83 -22.57
C ASN A 154 -1.55 8.40 -21.42
N ALA A 155 -1.93 7.59 -20.43
CA ALA A 155 -2.63 8.06 -19.24
C ALA A 155 -1.75 9.01 -18.40
N LEU A 156 -0.46 8.72 -18.29
CA LEU A 156 0.51 9.59 -17.61
C LEU A 156 0.69 10.93 -18.34
N ILE A 157 0.85 10.92 -19.66
CA ILE A 157 0.97 12.16 -20.43
C ILE A 157 -0.24 13.07 -20.20
N ARG A 158 -1.44 12.48 -20.18
CA ARG A 158 -2.68 13.25 -19.92
C ARG A 158 -2.66 13.94 -18.57
N ILE A 159 -2.18 13.30 -17.49
CA ILE A 159 -2.17 13.96 -16.18
C ILE A 159 -1.09 15.06 -16.08
N LEU A 160 0.04 14.90 -16.77
CA LEU A 160 1.15 15.87 -16.79
C LEU A 160 0.84 17.13 -17.62
N GLN A 161 -0.10 17.06 -18.56
CA GLN A 161 -0.51 18.20 -19.38
C GLN A 161 -1.39 19.23 -18.64
N PHE A 162 -1.79 18.96 -17.40
CA PHE A 162 -2.62 19.88 -16.63
C PHE A 162 -1.79 20.83 -15.76
N PRO A 163 -2.22 22.10 -15.63
CA PRO A 163 -1.53 23.06 -14.78
C PRO A 163 -1.49 22.57 -13.33
N ALA A 164 -0.34 22.75 -12.68
CA ALA A 164 -0.16 22.44 -11.28
C ALA A 164 -1.12 23.27 -10.41
N ILE A 165 -1.58 22.71 -9.28
CA ILE A 165 -2.31 23.47 -8.26
C ILE A 165 -1.28 24.38 -7.58
N THR A 166 -1.12 25.61 -8.09
CA THR A 166 -0.16 26.60 -7.57
C THR A 166 -0.75 27.51 -6.50
N ASP A 167 -2.07 27.47 -6.30
CA ASP A 167 -2.73 28.29 -5.29
C ASP A 167 -2.48 27.69 -3.91
N THR A 168 -1.69 28.37 -3.08
CA THR A 168 -1.63 28.05 -1.65
C THR A 168 -2.91 28.51 -0.97
N PRO A 169 -3.50 27.72 -0.05
CA PRO A 169 -4.63 28.17 0.74
C PRO A 169 -4.20 29.41 1.53
N LYS A 170 -4.86 30.54 1.30
CA LYS A 170 -4.66 31.75 2.11
C LYS A 170 -5.06 31.41 3.55
N LYS A 171 -4.12 31.63 4.48
CA LYS A 171 -4.34 31.50 5.92
C LYS A 171 -5.43 32.44 6.41
#